data_AF-A0A970AZ73-F1
#
_entry.id   AF-A0A970AZ73-F1
#
_cell.length_a   1.000
_cell.length_b   1.000
_cell.length_c   1.000
_cell.angle_alpha   90.00
_cell.angle_beta   90.00
_cell.angle_gamma   90.00
#
_symmetry.space_group_name_H-M   'P 1'
#
loop_
_entity.id
_entity.type
_entity.pdbx_description
1 polymer ?
#
loop_
_entity_poly.entity_id
_entity_poly.type
_entity_poly.pdbx_seq_one_letter_code
_entity_poly.pdbx_strand_id
1 'polypeptide(L)'
;LASNLDNVAKEAYDACIKKYPYLNDAGQANSTATFKEKCLRDIKHYMRLINYCLVVGGTGPLDEWGIAGQREVYRALGLPTAPYVEALSFARNRGCAPRDMSAQALTEYNALLDYLINSLS
;
A
#
# COMPACT_ATOMS: atom_id res chain seq x y z
N LEU A 1 2.20 -7.31 -11.80
CA LEU A 1 1.48 -7.07 -10.53
C LEU A 1 0.34 -8.06 -10.31
N ALA A 2 -0.67 -8.14 -11.20
CA ALA A 2 -1.82 -9.04 -11.05
C ALA A 2 -1.49 -10.51 -10.68
N SER A 3 -0.44 -11.09 -11.26
CA SER A 3 -0.04 -12.49 -11.01
C SER A 3 0.68 -12.75 -9.67
N ASN A 4 1.14 -11.70 -8.97
CA ASN A 4 1.95 -11.84 -7.74
C ASN A 4 1.54 -10.85 -6.64
N LEU A 5 0.32 -10.31 -6.73
CA LEU A 5 -0.15 -9.20 -5.89
C LEU A 5 -0.21 -9.58 -4.40
N ASP A 6 -0.62 -10.80 -4.09
CA ASP A 6 -0.72 -11.28 -2.70
C ASP A 6 0.64 -11.33 -2.00
N ASN A 7 1.68 -11.79 -2.70
CA ASN A 7 3.04 -11.86 -2.14
C ASN A 7 3.62 -10.46 -1.95
N VAL A 8 3.44 -9.56 -2.92
CA VAL A 8 3.92 -8.16 -2.80
C VAL A 8 3.23 -7.44 -1.65
N ALA A 9 1.92 -7.59 -1.51
CA ALA A 9 1.17 -6.98 -0.40
C ALA A 9 1.59 -7.56 0.96
N LYS A 10 1.85 -8.87 1.02
CA LYS A 10 2.35 -9.52 2.23
C LYS A 10 3.74 -9.04 2.64
N GLU A 11 4.70 -8.97 1.71
CA GLU A 11 6.04 -8.45 1.99
C GLU A 11 5.99 -6.99 2.49
N ALA A 12 5.16 -6.16 1.86
CA ALA A 12 4.95 -4.77 2.25
C ALA A 12 4.33 -4.63 3.65
N TYR A 13 3.32 -5.45 3.97
CA TYR A 13 2.72 -5.52 5.30
C TYR A 13 3.76 -5.93 6.37
N ASP A 14 4.51 -7.01 6.11
CA ASP A 14 5.50 -7.52 7.05
C ASP A 14 6.61 -6.47 7.32
N ALA A 15 7.02 -5.71 6.29
CA ALA A 15 7.97 -4.60 6.42
C ALA A 15 7.44 -3.45 7.29
N CYS A 16 6.19 -3.05 7.05
CA CYS A 16 5.50 -2.03 7.85
C CYS A 16 5.42 -2.42 9.34
N ILE A 17 4.97 -3.65 9.63
CA ILE A 17 4.86 -4.12 11.01
C ILE A 17 6.23 -4.27 11.68
N LYS A 18 7.26 -4.64 10.93
CA LYS A 18 8.64 -4.67 11.42
C LYS A 18 9.14 -3.27 11.83
N LYS A 19 8.79 -2.23 11.07
CA LYS A 19 9.16 -0.84 11.41
C LYS A 19 8.33 -0.26 12.55
N TYR A 20 7.05 -0.65 12.64
CA TYR A 20 6.10 -0.15 13.65
C TYR A 20 5.57 -1.29 14.53
N PRO A 21 6.41 -1.92 15.36
CA PRO A 21 6.01 -3.09 16.15
C PRO A 21 4.91 -2.78 17.17
N TYR A 22 4.83 -1.53 17.64
CA TYR A 22 3.80 -1.05 18.59
C TYR A 22 2.37 -1.27 18.08
N LEU A 23 2.15 -1.39 16.77
CA LEU A 23 0.82 -1.65 16.21
C LEU A 23 0.23 -3.00 16.68
N ASN A 24 1.07 -3.92 17.18
CA ASN A 24 0.63 -5.20 17.74
C ASN A 24 0.22 -5.11 19.22
N ASP A 25 0.47 -3.99 19.90
CA ASP A 25 0.12 -3.83 21.31
C ASP A 25 -1.40 -3.83 21.49
N ALA A 26 -1.88 -4.23 22.67
CA ALA A 26 -3.30 -4.32 22.94
C ALA A 26 -4.03 -2.99 22.64
N GLY A 27 -5.13 -3.06 21.87
CA GLY A 27 -5.92 -1.89 21.48
C GLY A 27 -5.38 -1.14 20.26
N GLN A 28 -4.24 -1.53 19.69
CA GLN A 28 -3.68 -0.92 18.49
C GLN A 28 -4.21 -1.55 17.19
N ALA A 29 -3.91 -0.89 16.07
CA ALA A 29 -4.46 -1.19 14.75
C ALA A 29 -4.12 -2.59 14.19
N ASN A 30 -3.15 -3.30 14.77
CA ASN A 30 -2.70 -4.63 14.33
C ASN A 30 -2.69 -5.67 15.48
N SER A 31 -3.48 -5.43 16.53
CA SER A 31 -3.42 -6.20 17.79
C SER A 31 -4.11 -7.56 17.76
N THR A 32 -5.19 -7.71 16.99
CA THR A 32 -5.98 -8.95 16.89
C THR A 32 -5.81 -9.60 15.52
N ALA A 33 -6.14 -10.90 15.42
CA ALA A 33 -6.10 -11.61 14.13
C ALA A 33 -6.96 -10.93 13.06
N THR A 34 -8.19 -10.51 13.42
CA THR A 34 -9.09 -9.78 12.52
C THR A 34 -8.50 -8.44 12.07
N PHE A 35 -7.80 -7.73 12.96
CA PHE A 35 -7.17 -6.45 12.60
C PHE A 35 -5.96 -6.66 11.68
N LYS A 36 -5.16 -7.69 11.92
CA LYS A 36 -4.05 -8.09 11.04
C LYS A 36 -4.52 -8.39 9.61
N GLU A 37 -5.60 -9.15 9.49
CA GLU A 37 -6.21 -9.46 8.18
C GLU A 37 -6.74 -8.20 7.49
N LYS A 38 -7.33 -7.27 8.24
CA LYS A 38 -7.81 -5.99 7.71
C LYS A 38 -6.68 -5.07 7.25
N CYS A 39 -5.59 -4.95 8.01
CA CYS A 39 -4.43 -4.17 7.62
C CYS A 39 -3.79 -4.72 6.34
N LEU A 40 -3.61 -6.04 6.25
CA LEU A 40 -3.10 -6.69 5.03
C LEU A 40 -4.05 -6.47 3.85
N ARG A 41 -5.36 -6.57 4.07
CA ARG A 41 -6.38 -6.30 3.05
C ARG A 41 -6.28 -4.87 2.51
N ASP A 42 -6.03 -3.88 3.36
CA ASP A 42 -5.96 -2.47 2.93
C ASP A 42 -4.71 -2.22 2.07
N ILE A 43 -3.56 -2.81 2.43
CA ILE A 43 -2.36 -2.78 1.59
C ILE A 43 -2.61 -3.48 0.25
N LYS A 44 -3.27 -4.65 0.28
CA LYS A 44 -3.71 -5.37 -0.93
C LYS A 44 -4.64 -4.50 -1.78
N HIS A 45 -5.52 -3.72 -1.15
CA HIS A 45 -6.45 -2.84 -1.84
C HIS A 45 -5.73 -1.75 -2.62
N TYR A 46 -4.73 -1.08 -2.04
CA TYR A 46 -3.92 -0.10 -2.76
C TYR A 46 -3.15 -0.71 -3.93
N MET A 47 -2.54 -1.88 -3.73
CA MET A 47 -1.85 -2.59 -4.84
C MET A 47 -2.80 -2.94 -5.99
N ARG A 48 -4.06 -3.24 -5.67
CA ARG A 48 -5.10 -3.49 -6.67
C ARG A 48 -5.52 -2.21 -7.40
N LEU A 49 -5.67 -1.10 -6.70
CA LEU A 49 -5.95 0.20 -7.33
C LEU A 49 -4.80 0.65 -8.24
N ILE A 50 -3.55 0.45 -7.80
CA ILE A 50 -2.37 0.69 -8.65
C ILE A 50 -2.43 -0.19 -9.90
N ASN A 51 -2.83 -1.45 -9.79
CA ASN A 51 -3.02 -2.30 -10.97
C ASN A 51 -4.09 -1.74 -11.92
N TYR A 52 -5.20 -1.22 -11.40
CA TYR A 52 -6.23 -0.58 -12.23
C TYR A 52 -5.71 0.68 -12.91
N CYS A 53 -4.95 1.51 -12.20
CA CYS A 53 -4.31 2.70 -12.76
C CYS A 53 -3.33 2.36 -13.90
N LEU A 54 -2.55 1.28 -13.76
CA LEU A 54 -1.67 0.78 -14.81
C LEU A 54 -2.43 0.30 -16.06
N VAL A 55 -3.63 -0.26 -15.88
CA VAL A 55 -4.48 -0.72 -17.00
C VAL A 55 -5.16 0.45 -17.70
N VAL A 56 -5.64 1.43 -16.94
CA VAL A 56 -6.33 2.63 -17.46
C VAL A 56 -5.35 3.66 -18.03
N GLY A 57 -4.09 3.66 -17.58
CA GLY A 57 -3.09 4.66 -17.96
C GLY A 57 -3.30 6.02 -17.28
N GLY A 58 -3.79 6.03 -16.04
CA GLY A 58 -4.05 7.27 -15.28
C GLY A 58 -4.40 7.00 -13.81
N THR A 59 -4.57 8.06 -13.01
CA THR A 59 -4.75 7.98 -11.55
C THR A 59 -6.21 7.84 -11.08
N GLY A 60 -7.20 7.96 -11.98
CA GLY A 60 -8.62 7.98 -11.62
C GLY A 60 -9.08 6.90 -10.63
N PRO A 61 -8.72 5.61 -10.81
CA PRO A 61 -9.08 4.57 -9.83
C PRO A 61 -8.49 4.78 -8.43
N LEU A 62 -7.29 5.35 -8.31
CA LEU A 62 -6.71 5.73 -7.01
C LEU A 62 -7.42 6.95 -6.43
N ASP A 63 -7.71 7.95 -7.24
CA ASP A 63 -8.31 9.21 -6.81
C ASP A 63 -9.70 8.98 -6.21
N GLU A 64 -10.57 8.30 -6.96
CA GLU A 64 -11.97 8.13 -6.59
C GLU A 64 -12.19 7.05 -5.53
N TRP A 65 -11.42 5.96 -5.57
CA TRP A 65 -11.69 4.78 -4.74
C TRP A 65 -10.66 4.54 -3.63
N GLY A 66 -9.55 5.27 -3.65
CA GLY A 66 -8.46 5.12 -2.67
C GLY A 66 -8.17 6.37 -1.85
N ILE A 67 -8.18 7.56 -2.47
CA ILE A 67 -7.72 8.81 -1.87
C ILE A 67 -8.89 9.66 -1.37
N ALA A 68 -9.97 9.78 -2.15
CA ALA A 68 -11.14 10.55 -1.77
C ALA A 68 -11.75 10.04 -0.44
N GLY A 69 -11.76 10.91 0.59
CA GLY A 69 -12.33 10.59 1.91
C GLY A 69 -11.45 9.71 2.82
N GLN A 70 -10.28 9.28 2.33
CA GLN A 70 -9.38 8.38 3.06
C GLN A 70 -8.90 8.99 4.38
N ARG A 71 -8.54 10.28 4.36
CA ARG A 71 -7.98 10.99 5.51
C ARG A 71 -8.99 11.11 6.65
N GLU A 72 -10.24 11.37 6.32
CA GLU A 72 -11.35 11.45 7.26
C GLU A 72 -11.59 10.09 7.93
N VAL A 73 -11.60 9.01 7.14
CA VAL A 73 -11.81 7.65 7.62
C VAL A 73 -10.68 7.22 8.54
N TYR A 74 -9.42 7.41 8.13
CA TYR A 74 -8.26 7.00 8.94
C TYR A 74 -8.17 7.78 10.26
N ARG A 75 -8.45 9.08 10.23
CA ARG A 75 -8.52 9.89 11.46
C ARG A 75 -9.65 9.43 12.38
N ALA A 76 -10.84 9.14 11.84
CA ALA A 76 -11.98 8.69 12.64
C ALA A 76 -11.74 7.32 13.30
N LEU A 77 -10.98 6.44 12.64
CA LEU A 77 -10.63 5.11 13.15
C LEU A 77 -9.33 5.10 13.99
N GLY A 78 -8.66 6.25 14.15
CA GLY A 78 -7.38 6.32 14.87
C GLY A 78 -6.24 5.57 14.17
N LEU A 79 -6.32 5.41 12.84
CA LEU A 79 -5.32 4.70 12.04
C LEU A 79 -4.20 5.67 11.62
N PRO A 80 -2.95 5.43 12.00
CA PRO A 80 -1.83 6.24 11.55
C PRO A 80 -1.56 6.00 10.06
N THR A 81 -1.21 7.05 9.31
CA THR A 81 -0.87 6.96 7.88
C THR A 81 0.57 6.52 7.63
N ALA A 82 1.50 6.80 8.56
CA ALA A 82 2.91 6.46 8.42
C ALA A 82 3.20 4.97 8.15
N PRO A 83 2.49 4.00 8.78
CA PRO A 83 2.62 2.58 8.44
C PRO A 83 2.21 2.25 7.00
N TYR A 84 1.17 2.89 6.46
CA TYR A 84 0.79 2.73 5.05
C TYR A 84 1.87 3.28 4.13
N VAL A 85 2.40 4.47 4.43
CA VAL A 85 3.52 5.07 3.69
C VAL A 85 4.74 4.14 3.67
N GLU A 86 5.06 3.50 4.80
CA GLU A 86 6.16 2.53 4.86
C GLU A 86 5.90 1.29 3.99
N ALA A 87 4.70 0.70 4.07
CA ALA A 87 4.35 -0.47 3.26
C ALA A 87 4.49 -0.17 1.76
N LEU A 88 3.98 0.99 1.32
CA LEU A 88 4.06 1.42 -0.07
C LEU A 88 5.49 1.77 -0.49
N SER A 89 6.25 2.44 0.38
CA SER A 89 7.66 2.77 0.13
C SER A 89 8.53 1.53 0.02
N PHE A 90 8.26 0.52 0.85
CA PHE A 90 8.90 -0.78 0.75
C PHE A 90 8.59 -1.44 -0.61
N ALA A 91 7.32 -1.50 -1.00
CA ALA A 91 6.91 -2.09 -2.27
C ALA A 91 7.52 -1.39 -3.50
N ARG A 92 7.71 -0.07 -3.42
CA ARG A 92 8.43 0.74 -4.43
C ARG A 92 9.89 0.34 -4.51
N ASN A 93 10.59 0.38 -3.38
CA ASN A 93 12.05 0.13 -3.31
C ASN A 93 12.41 -1.34 -3.57
N ARG A 94 11.46 -2.26 -3.35
CA ARG A 94 11.62 -3.70 -3.57
C ARG A 94 11.62 -4.09 -5.04
N GLY A 95 10.91 -3.31 -5.88
CA GLY A 95 10.79 -3.56 -7.32
C GLY A 95 12.13 -3.41 -8.03
N CYS A 96 12.48 -4.38 -8.87
CA CYS A 96 13.78 -4.41 -9.54
C CYS A 96 13.65 -4.70 -11.03
N ALA A 97 14.31 -3.91 -11.87
CA ALA A 97 14.50 -4.19 -13.29
C ALA A 97 15.95 -4.67 -13.52
N PRO A 98 16.19 -5.71 -14.35
CA PRO A 98 15.22 -6.44 -15.18
C PRO A 98 14.55 -7.64 -14.48
N ARG A 99 14.85 -7.90 -13.20
CA ARG A 99 14.44 -9.13 -12.50
C ARG A 99 12.92 -9.34 -12.45
N ASP A 100 12.17 -8.30 -12.11
CA ASP A 100 10.72 -8.37 -11.86
C ASP A 100 9.89 -7.84 -13.02
N MET A 101 10.42 -6.84 -13.74
CA MET A 101 9.77 -6.16 -14.85
C MET A 101 10.78 -5.37 -15.70
N SER A 102 10.33 -4.83 -16.84
CA SER A 102 11.15 -3.94 -17.67
C SER A 102 11.41 -2.60 -16.97
N ALA A 103 12.46 -1.89 -17.38
CA ALA A 103 12.80 -0.58 -16.82
C ALA A 103 11.65 0.43 -16.94
N GLN A 104 10.99 0.48 -18.09
CA GLN A 104 9.84 1.36 -18.32
C GLN A 104 8.65 0.99 -17.42
N ALA A 105 8.35 -0.31 -17.26
CA ALA A 105 7.27 -0.75 -16.39
C ALA A 105 7.54 -0.42 -14.91
N LEU A 106 8.80 -0.50 -14.49
CA LEU A 106 9.22 -0.11 -13.14
C LEU A 106 9.03 1.39 -12.90
N THR A 107 9.32 2.24 -13.90
CA THR A 107 9.07 3.68 -13.82
C THR A 107 7.60 3.99 -13.59
N GLU A 108 6.69 3.41 -14.38
CA GLU A 108 5.24 3.62 -14.23
C GLU A 108 4.71 3.12 -12.87
N TYR A 109 5.16 1.93 -12.45
CA TYR A 109 4.82 1.37 -11.15
C TYR A 109 5.27 2.26 -9.99
N ASN A 110 6.50 2.76 -10.04
CA ASN A 110 7.04 3.64 -9.01
C ASN A 110 6.33 5.00 -9.00
N ALA A 111 6.00 5.56 -10.16
CA ALA A 111 5.29 6.84 -10.26
C ALA A 111 3.91 6.78 -9.57
N LEU A 112 3.15 5.70 -9.77
CA LEU A 112 1.86 5.51 -9.11
C LEU A 112 1.99 5.30 -7.59
N LEU A 113 3.03 4.59 -7.14
CA LEU A 113 3.31 4.42 -5.73
C LEU A 113 3.70 5.74 -5.06
N ASP A 114 4.56 6.53 -5.71
CA ASP A 114 4.95 7.85 -5.24
C ASP A 114 3.75 8.80 -5.17
N TYR A 115 2.85 8.74 -6.17
CA TYR A 115 1.61 9.51 -6.16
C TYR A 115 0.76 9.20 -4.92
N LEU A 116 0.54 7.92 -4.62
CA LEU A 116 -0.23 7.48 -3.45
C LEU A 116 0.50 7.79 -2.12
N ILE A 117 1.83 7.69 -2.08
CA ILE A 117 2.60 8.06 -0.88
C ILE A 117 2.46 9.56 -0.59
N ASN A 118 2.50 10.39 -1.62
CA ASN A 118 2.34 11.83 -1.50
C ASN A 118 0.92 12.22 -1.05
N SER A 119 -0.11 11.47 -1.43
CA SER A 119 -1.48 11.73 -0.96
C SER A 119 -1.71 11.33 0.51
N LEU A 120 -0.86 10.44 1.05
CA LEU A 120 -0.91 9.93 2.41
C LEU A 120 -0.07 10.73 3.43
N SER A 121 0.79 11.61 2.93
CA SER A 121 1.75 12.42 3.69
C SER A 121 1.21 13.82 3.93
#